data_AF-A0A6H1RDC5-F1
#
_entry.id   AF-A0A6H1RDC5-F1
#
_cell.length_a   1.000
_cell.length_b   1.000
_cell.length_c   1.000
_cell.angle_alpha   90.00
_cell.angle_beta   90.00
_cell.angle_gamma   90.00
#
_symmetry.space_group_name_H-M   'P 1'
#
loop_
_entity.id
_entity.type
_entity.pdbx_description
1 polymer ?
#
loop_
_entity_poly.entity_id
_entity_poly.type
_entity_poly.pdbx_seq_one_letter_code
_entity_poly.pdbx_strand_id
1 'polypeptide(L)' 'MHESPNKEEQVKLTFQGTTSHAGTCPTLYSTDQGTYVVQGYKVTDPEALAALRERGLPDHETAVEVPAALLDFVPKAAP' A
#
# COMPACT_ATOMS: atom_id res chain seq x y z
N MET A 1 4.76 -34.74 16.44
CA MET A 1 4.39 -34.28 15.09
C MET A 1 3.76 -32.91 15.28
N HIS A 2 4.52 -31.83 15.06
CA HIS A 2 3.99 -30.47 15.09
C HIS A 2 4.03 -30.00 13.64
N GLU A 3 2.88 -30.02 12.99
CA GLU A 3 2.69 -29.47 11.66
C GLU A 3 3.13 -28.00 11.69
N SER A 4 4.22 -27.72 10.98
CA SER A 4 4.64 -26.34 10.71
C SER A 4 3.54 -25.71 9.86
N PRO A 5 3.09 -24.48 10.19
CA PRO A 5 2.18 -23.78 9.30
C PRO A 5 2.82 -23.71 7.92
N ASN A 6 2.02 -24.07 6.92
CA ASN A 6 2.37 -24.09 5.51
C ASN A 6 3.15 -22.81 5.16
N LYS A 7 4.19 -22.88 4.34
CA LYS A 7 4.81 -21.68 3.75
C LYS A 7 3.74 -21.01 2.89
N GLU A 8 2.91 -20.19 3.51
CA GLU A 8 1.96 -19.31 2.86
C GLU A 8 2.74 -18.50 1.84
N GLU A 9 2.12 -18.25 0.70
CA GLU A 9 2.65 -17.49 -0.42
C GLU A 9 3.06 -16.08 0.05
N GLN A 10 4.26 -15.97 0.62
CA GLN A 10 4.76 -14.76 1.22
C GLN A 10 5.11 -13.78 0.11
N VAL A 11 4.29 -12.75 -0.03
CA VAL A 11 4.58 -11.59 -0.89
C VAL A 11 5.91 -10.98 -0.44
N LYS A 12 6.92 -11.02 -1.31
CA LYS A 12 8.23 -10.42 -1.04
C LYS A 12 8.17 -8.95 -1.40
N LEU A 13 8.42 -8.10 -0.40
CA LEU A 13 8.42 -6.65 -0.56
C LEU A 13 9.82 -6.13 -0.87
N THR A 14 9.94 -5.31 -1.90
CA THR A 14 11.16 -4.57 -2.25
C THR A 14 10.91 -3.08 -2.10
N PHE A 15 11.65 -2.42 -1.22
CA PHE A 15 11.56 -0.97 -0.99
C PHE A 15 11.88 -0.19 -2.26
N GLN A 16 11.01 0.76 -2.63
CA GLN A 16 11.18 1.63 -3.79
C GLN A 16 11.55 3.06 -3.38
N GLY A 17 10.94 3.59 -2.32
CA GLY A 17 11.22 4.95 -1.87
C GLY A 17 10.29 5.46 -0.79
N THR A 18 10.64 6.63 -0.24
CA THR A 18 9.85 7.35 0.76
C THR A 18 10.05 8.86 0.62
N THR A 19 9.05 9.65 0.99
CA THR A 19 9.08 11.12 0.94
C THR A 19 9.29 11.76 2.32
N SER A 20 9.98 11.06 3.23
CA SER A 20 10.22 11.44 4.64
C SER A 20 10.72 12.88 4.83
N HIS A 21 9.99 13.70 5.61
CA HIS A 21 10.52 14.96 6.15
C HIS A 21 10.37 15.16 7.67
N ALA A 22 9.56 14.39 8.41
CA ALA A 22 9.54 14.37 9.89
C ALA A 22 8.51 13.38 10.48
N GLY A 23 8.92 12.13 10.78
CA GLY A 23 8.27 11.34 11.84
C GLY A 23 7.24 10.27 11.46
N THR A 24 6.65 10.28 10.26
CA THR A 24 5.90 9.12 9.75
C THR A 24 5.99 9.13 8.24
N CYS A 25 6.68 8.16 7.65
CA CYS A 25 7.17 8.28 6.29
C CYS A 25 6.33 7.39 5.37
N PRO A 26 5.50 7.98 4.50
CA PRO A 26 4.79 7.19 3.50
C PRO A 26 5.83 6.52 2.60
N THR A 27 5.63 5.22 2.34
CA THR A 27 6.66 4.35 1.75
C THR A 27 6.04 3.48 0.67
N LEU A 28 6.74 3.33 -0.44
CA LEU A 28 6.35 2.47 -1.55
C LEU A 28 7.21 1.20 -1.56
N TYR A 29 6.55 0.06 -1.73
CA TYR A 29 7.16 -1.23 -1.94
C TYR A 29 6.62 -1.85 -3.22
N SER A 30 7.45 -2.51 -4.00
CA SER A 30 7.01 -3.44 -5.05
C SER A 30 6.97 -4.86 -4.51
N THR A 31 6.11 -5.68 -5.09
CA THR A 31 6.02 -7.10 -4.78
C THR A 31 6.66 -7.94 -5.89
N ASP A 32 7.06 -9.17 -5.58
CA ASP A 32 7.48 -10.14 -6.59
C ASP A 32 6.34 -10.62 -7.50
N GLN A 33 5.10 -10.20 -7.22
CA GLN A 33 3.90 -10.49 -7.99
C GLN A 33 3.54 -9.39 -8.98
N GLY A 34 4.40 -8.37 -9.13
CA GLY A 34 4.14 -7.23 -10.03
C GLY A 34 3.09 -6.25 -9.50
N THR A 35 2.80 -6.29 -8.19
CA THR A 35 1.92 -5.34 -7.50
C THR A 35 2.73 -4.41 -6.61
N TYR A 36 2.06 -3.43 -6.00
CA TYR A 36 2.68 -2.49 -5.08
C TYR A 36 1.98 -2.50 -3.74
N VAL A 37 2.75 -2.31 -2.67
CA VAL A 37 2.24 -2.07 -1.32
C VAL A 37 2.63 -0.65 -0.94
N VAL A 38 1.65 0.12 -0.49
CA VAL A 38 1.81 1.54 -0.15
C VAL A 38 1.51 1.73 1.33
N GLN A 39 2.46 2.31 2.06
CA GLN A 39 2.24 2.80 3.41
C GLN A 39 1.89 4.30 3.35
N GLY A 40 0.80 4.69 3.99
CA GLY A 40 0.33 6.07 4.06
C GLY A 40 -0.50 6.36 5.31
N TYR A 41 -1.15 7.52 5.34
CA TYR A 41 -2.02 7.92 6.44
C TYR A 41 -3.42 7.38 6.21
N LYS A 42 -4.00 6.69 7.18
CA LYS A 42 -5.37 6.19 7.06
C LYS A 42 -6.34 7.34 6.81
N VAL A 43 -7.15 7.23 5.75
CA VAL A 43 -8.22 8.19 5.47
C VAL A 43 -9.33 8.00 6.50
N THR A 44 -9.60 9.04 7.30
CA THR A 44 -10.65 9.04 8.32
C THR A 44 -11.77 10.05 8.03
N ASP A 45 -11.59 10.87 7.00
CA ASP A 45 -12.58 11.87 6.59
C ASP A 45 -13.88 11.17 6.11
N PRO A 46 -15.04 11.48 6.71
CA PRO A 46 -16.28 10.78 6.41
C PRO A 46 -16.81 11.05 5.00
N GLU A 47 -16.58 12.24 4.44
CA GLU A 47 -17.00 12.57 3.07
C GLU A 47 -16.14 11.82 2.04
N ALA A 48 -14.82 11.80 2.22
CA ALA A 48 -13.91 11.04 1.39
C ALA A 48 -14.22 9.54 1.43
N LEU A 49 -14.48 8.99 2.62
CA LEU A 49 -14.86 7.58 2.78
C LEU A 49 -16.22 7.28 2.15
N ALA A 50 -17.20 8.19 2.23
CA ALA A 50 -18.48 8.03 1.55
C ALA A 50 -18.29 7.96 0.03
N ALA A 51 -17.50 8.87 -0.55
CA ALA A 51 -17.19 8.87 -1.97
C ALA A 51 -16.46 7.58 -2.43
N LEU A 52 -15.59 7.03 -1.59
CA LEU A 52 -14.92 5.75 -1.86
C LEU A 52 -15.90 4.56 -1.78
N ARG A 53 -16.80 4.55 -0.78
CA ARG A 53 -17.84 3.53 -0.63
C ARG A 53 -18.83 3.54 -1.79
N GLU A 54 -19.22 4.71 -2.29
CA GLU A 54 -20.07 4.85 -3.49
C GLU A 54 -19.41 4.25 -4.73
N ARG A 55 -18.07 4.25 -4.79
CA ARG A 55 -17.27 3.62 -5.85
C ARG A 55 -17.00 2.13 -5.60
N GLY A 56 -17.51 1.58 -4.50
CA GLY A 56 -17.44 0.15 -4.18
C GLY A 56 -16.35 -0.26 -3.19
N LEU A 57 -15.77 0.67 -2.41
CA LEU A 57 -14.85 0.30 -1.33
C LEU A 57 -15.60 -0.51 -0.25
N PRO A 58 -15.29 -1.81 -0.06
CA PRO A 58 -15.96 -2.65 0.92
C PRO A 58 -15.50 -2.34 2.35
N ASP A 59 -16.33 -2.68 3.34
CA ASP A 59 -16.10 -2.31 4.76
C ASP A 59 -14.84 -2.91 5.39
N HIS A 60 -14.29 -3.97 4.80
CA HIS A 60 -13.05 -4.61 5.28
C HIS A 60 -11.78 -4.02 4.65
N GLU A 61 -11.92 -3.12 3.68
CA GLU A 61 -10.81 -2.39 3.09
C GLU A 61 -10.64 -1.01 3.72
N THR A 62 -9.44 -0.45 3.60
CA THR A 62 -9.14 0.91 4.06
C THR A 62 -8.41 1.66 2.98
N ALA A 63 -8.64 2.96 2.89
CA ALA A 63 -7.84 3.85 2.06
C ALA A 63 -6.73 4.49 2.89
N VAL A 64 -5.60 4.71 2.23
CA VAL A 64 -4.50 5.51 2.77
C VAL A 64 -4.19 6.67 1.82
N GLU A 65 -3.89 7.82 2.39
CA GLU A 65 -3.40 8.98 1.68
C GLU A 65 -1.86 8.94 1.65
N VAL A 66 -1.29 9.21 0.49
CA VAL A 66 0.15 9.36 0.29
C VAL A 66 0.47 10.62 -0.52
N PRO A 67 1.64 11.24 -0.28
CA PRO A 67 2.10 12.35 -1.10
C PRO A 67 2.25 11.92 -2.56
N ALA A 68 1.85 12.78 -3.50
CA ALA A 68 1.96 12.50 -4.93
C ALA A 68 3.41 12.18 -5.37
N ALA A 69 4.41 12.84 -4.75
CA ALA A 69 5.82 12.58 -4.99
C ALA A 69 6.27 11.14 -4.64
N LEU A 70 5.47 10.39 -3.87
CA LEU A 70 5.75 8.97 -3.63
C LEU A 70 5.58 8.14 -4.91
N LEU A 71 4.73 8.59 -5.83
CA LEU A 71 4.47 7.88 -7.08
C LEU A 71 5.63 7.99 -8.08
N ASP A 72 6.55 8.95 -7.90
CA ASP A 72 7.78 9.04 -8.69
C ASP A 72 8.71 7.82 -8.46
N PHE A 73 8.53 7.11 -7.34
CA PHE A 73 9.26 5.89 -7.05
C PHE A 73 8.62 4.63 -7.66
N VAL A 74 7.47 4.75 -8.34
CA VAL A 74 6.86 3.60 -9.02
C VAL A 74 7.73 3.26 -10.24
N PRO A 75 8.45 2.11 -10.25
CA PRO A 75 9.19 1.72 -11.43
C PRO A 75 8.20 1.55 -12.58
N LYS A 76 8.48 2.22 -13.70
CA LYS A 76 7.72 2.03 -14.93
C LYS A 76 7.84 0.56 -15.31
N ALA A 77 6.71 -0.17 -15.34
CA ALA A 77 6.70 -1.54 -15.82
C ALA A 77 7.42 -1.57 -17.18
N ALA A 78 8.42 -2.44 -17.31
CA ALA A 78 9.05 -2.68 -18.60
C ALA A 78 7.94 -3.11 -19.58
N PRO A 79 7.90 -2.54 -20.79
CA PRO A 79 6.87 -2.83 -21.79
C PRO A 79 6.83 -4.31 -22.18
#